data_AF-A0A852L1R2-F1
#
_entry.id   AF-A0A852L1R2-F1
#
_cell.length_a   1.000
_cell.length_b   1.000
_cell.length_c   1.000
_cell.angle_alpha   90.00
_cell.angle_beta   90.00
_cell.angle_gamma   90.00
#
_symmetry.space_group_name_H-M   'P 1'
#
loop_
_entity.id
_entity.type
_entity.pdbx_description
1 polymer ?
#
loop_
_entity_poly.entity_id
_entity_poly.type
_entity_poly.pdbx_seq_one_letter_code
_entity_poly.pdbx_strand_id
1 'polypeptide(L)'
;MEWLERTGRWLRVALAAGRVRHRLPWLLVAIVVVGSALKDGDLVPETPLASKRNPLNVYFVKVAWAWMFWLLLPFITLTAYQFAKSKLLYSPVRHVVAVLRRLSVLLVGTAIWYNCTSLFLYIENLTGTCSAVGKAGEPRHLYATKHECQRANGSWNGFDISGHCFLLSYCAMMIVEEVAVLEGLSMDHNSKLHVVINGLFVSLCFLAGIWVFMLLCTALYFHDFSQKLIGLAVGLSAWYGTYRFWYLKPVSPGLPLPNVPLSSKKYSYSR
;
A
#
# COMPACT_ATOMS: atom_id res chain seq x y z
N MET A 1 -5.60 -3.16 29.13
CA MET A 1 -5.11 -1.94 28.46
C MET A 1 -3.59 -1.84 28.46
N GLU A 2 -2.91 -2.18 29.56
CA GLU A 2 -1.43 -2.15 29.64
C GLU A 2 -0.69 -2.97 28.56
N TRP A 3 -1.21 -4.13 28.16
CA TRP A 3 -0.58 -4.95 27.13
C TRP A 3 -0.48 -4.20 25.80
N LEU A 4 -1.59 -3.62 25.32
CA LEU A 4 -1.61 -2.82 24.08
C LEU A 4 -0.65 -1.63 24.12
N GLU A 5 -0.53 -0.98 25.28
CA GLU A 5 0.42 0.12 25.46
C GLU A 5 1.87 -0.35 25.42
N ARG A 6 2.19 -1.48 26.05
CA ARG A 6 3.53 -2.09 25.97
C ARG A 6 3.85 -2.50 24.54
N THR A 7 2.96 -3.24 23.88
CA THR A 7 3.15 -3.70 22.49
C THR A 7 3.29 -2.50 21.55
N GLY A 8 2.46 -1.47 21.72
CA GLY A 8 2.54 -0.23 20.96
C GLY A 8 3.86 0.52 21.18
N ARG A 9 4.37 0.57 22.42
CA ARG A 9 5.67 1.21 22.72
C ARG A 9 6.83 0.44 22.09
N TRP A 10 6.85 -0.89 22.19
CA TRP A 10 7.86 -1.72 21.54
C TRP A 10 7.82 -1.61 20.02
N LEU A 11 6.62 -1.67 19.42
CA LEU A 11 6.43 -1.51 17.98
C LEU A 11 6.84 -0.11 17.52
N ARG A 12 6.50 0.95 18.28
CA ARG A 12 6.99 2.30 17.98
C ARG A 12 8.50 2.35 18.03
N VAL A 13 9.18 1.74 18.99
CA VAL A 13 10.65 1.72 19.03
C VAL A 13 11.24 0.91 17.86
N ALA A 14 10.64 -0.22 17.52
CA ALA A 14 11.04 -1.05 16.39
C ALA A 14 10.84 -0.35 15.03
N LEU A 15 9.76 0.43 14.89
CA LEU A 15 9.38 1.16 13.68
C LEU A 15 9.96 2.58 13.61
N ALA A 16 10.26 3.21 14.76
CA ALA A 16 10.88 4.54 14.88
C ALA A 16 12.34 4.57 14.42
N ALA A 17 12.90 3.42 14.09
CA ALA A 17 14.08 3.40 13.27
C ALA A 17 13.64 3.69 11.83
N GLY A 18 13.95 4.88 11.30
CA GLY A 18 13.88 5.19 9.85
C GLY A 18 14.52 4.11 8.94
N ARG A 19 15.25 3.17 9.54
CA ARG A 19 15.62 1.86 9.05
C ARG A 19 14.47 1.03 8.45
N VAL A 20 13.29 0.89 9.07
CA VAL A 20 12.19 0.08 8.49
C VAL A 20 11.65 0.74 7.23
N ARG A 21 11.42 2.05 7.27
CA ARG A 21 10.98 2.83 6.10
C ARG A 21 11.94 2.73 4.91
N HIS A 22 13.24 2.66 5.16
CA HIS A 22 14.24 2.47 4.11
C HIS A 22 14.43 1.00 3.69
N ARG A 23 14.28 0.03 4.61
CA ARG A 23 14.51 -1.40 4.34
C ARG A 23 13.30 -2.09 3.71
N LEU A 24 12.08 -1.63 3.98
CA LEU A 24 10.87 -2.28 3.49
C LEU A 24 10.81 -2.38 1.96
N PRO A 25 11.09 -1.33 1.16
CA PRO A 25 11.13 -1.46 -0.31
C PRO A 25 12.06 -2.59 -0.77
N TRP A 26 13.26 -2.68 -0.19
CA TRP A 26 14.23 -3.73 -0.51
C TRP A 26 13.74 -5.11 -0.09
N LEU A 27 13.05 -5.22 1.05
CA LEU A 27 12.41 -6.46 1.48
C LEU A 27 11.32 -6.89 0.49
N LEU A 28 10.47 -5.97 0.03
CA LEU A 28 9.42 -6.27 -0.95
C LEU A 28 10.01 -6.74 -2.29
N VAL A 29 11.10 -6.10 -2.75
CA VAL A 29 11.85 -6.54 -3.93
C VAL A 29 12.43 -7.94 -3.72
N ALA A 30 13.09 -8.18 -2.59
CA ALA A 30 13.64 -9.49 -2.27
C ALA A 30 12.56 -10.58 -2.25
N ILE A 31 11.40 -10.30 -1.64
CA ILE A 31 10.26 -11.22 -1.60
C ILE A 31 9.79 -11.57 -3.02
N VAL A 32 9.62 -10.58 -3.88
CA VAL A 32 9.13 -10.83 -5.26
C VAL A 32 10.19 -11.55 -6.09
N VAL A 33 11.45 -11.15 -6.02
CA VAL A 33 12.54 -11.79 -6.80
C VAL A 33 12.77 -13.23 -6.35
N VAL A 34 12.97 -13.45 -5.06
CA VAL A 34 13.22 -14.79 -4.50
C VAL A 34 11.99 -15.66 -4.63
N GLY A 35 10.80 -15.15 -4.29
CA GLY A 35 9.55 -15.90 -4.40
C GLY A 35 9.24 -16.31 -5.84
N SER A 36 9.52 -15.45 -6.82
CA SER A 36 9.35 -15.80 -8.23
C SER A 36 10.38 -16.83 -8.70
N ALA A 37 11.65 -16.71 -8.28
CA ALA A 37 12.67 -17.72 -8.59
C ALA A 37 12.32 -19.10 -7.99
N LEU A 38 11.77 -19.13 -6.77
CA LEU A 38 11.30 -20.36 -6.14
C LEU A 38 10.11 -20.99 -6.87
N LYS A 39 9.16 -20.15 -7.33
CA LYS A 39 8.03 -20.61 -8.17
C LYS A 39 8.51 -21.19 -9.49
N ASP A 40 9.39 -20.48 -10.20
CA ASP A 40 9.87 -20.89 -11.53
C ASP A 40 10.78 -22.11 -11.47
N GLY A 41 11.40 -22.38 -10.32
CA GLY A 41 12.15 -23.61 -10.06
C GLY A 41 11.30 -24.78 -9.55
N ASP A 42 9.96 -24.66 -9.52
CA ASP A 42 9.00 -25.67 -9.04
C ASP A 42 9.32 -26.21 -7.62
N LEU A 43 10.00 -25.41 -6.79
CA LEU A 43 10.38 -25.81 -5.42
C LEU A 43 9.26 -25.65 -4.39
N VAL A 44 8.12 -25.07 -4.79
CA VAL A 44 7.03 -24.71 -3.88
C VAL A 44 5.91 -25.76 -3.98
N PRO A 45 5.58 -26.46 -2.89
CA PRO A 45 4.50 -27.44 -2.90
C PRO A 45 3.13 -26.77 -3.06
N GLU A 46 2.19 -27.48 -3.69
CA GLU A 46 0.78 -27.09 -3.78
C GLU A 46 0.17 -27.04 -2.38
N THR A 47 -0.32 -25.87 -1.97
CA THR A 47 -0.99 -25.66 -0.67
C THR A 47 -2.34 -24.98 -0.87
N PRO A 48 -3.26 -25.00 0.12
CA PRO A 48 -4.53 -24.28 0.03
C PRO A 48 -4.39 -22.77 -0.26
N LEU A 49 -3.20 -22.19 -0.01
CA LEU A 49 -2.88 -20.80 -0.31
C LEU A 49 -2.75 -20.53 -1.82
N ALA A 50 -2.48 -21.55 -2.64
CA ALA A 50 -2.43 -21.46 -4.10
C ALA A 50 -3.83 -21.28 -4.72
N SER A 51 -4.90 -21.59 -3.98
CA SER A 51 -6.26 -21.39 -4.47
C SER A 51 -6.63 -19.91 -4.57
N LYS A 52 -7.06 -19.46 -5.76
CA LYS A 52 -7.59 -18.10 -5.99
C LYS A 52 -8.77 -17.75 -5.08
N ARG A 53 -9.49 -18.75 -4.58
CA ARG A 53 -10.67 -18.61 -3.70
C ARG A 53 -10.35 -18.74 -2.21
N ASN A 54 -9.07 -18.82 -1.84
CA ASN A 54 -8.65 -18.80 -0.44
C ASN A 54 -9.24 -17.57 0.29
N PRO A 55 -9.80 -17.72 1.52
CA PRO A 55 -10.35 -16.62 2.31
C PRO A 55 -9.41 -15.43 2.45
N LEU A 56 -8.09 -15.64 2.59
CA LEU A 56 -7.15 -14.52 2.70
C LEU A 56 -7.14 -13.65 1.45
N ASN A 57 -7.17 -14.25 0.26
CA ASN A 57 -7.21 -13.51 -0.99
C ASN A 57 -8.55 -12.77 -1.18
N VAL A 58 -9.66 -13.43 -0.83
CA VAL A 58 -11.00 -12.86 -1.02
C VAL A 58 -11.29 -11.72 -0.03
N TYR A 59 -10.99 -11.88 1.26
CA TYR A 59 -11.35 -10.89 2.27
C TYR A 59 -10.32 -9.78 2.45
N PHE A 60 -9.03 -10.09 2.33
CA PHE A 60 -7.99 -9.07 2.52
C PHE A 60 -7.60 -8.41 1.21
N VAL A 61 -7.26 -9.17 0.16
CA VAL A 61 -6.70 -8.57 -1.06
C VAL A 61 -7.77 -7.88 -1.90
N LYS A 62 -8.91 -8.54 -2.17
CA LYS A 62 -9.98 -7.92 -2.99
C LYS A 62 -10.62 -6.71 -2.32
N VAL A 63 -10.67 -6.71 -0.99
CA VAL A 63 -11.26 -5.62 -0.19
C VAL A 63 -10.17 -4.75 0.45
N ALA A 64 -8.93 -4.82 -0.04
CA ALA A 64 -7.77 -4.16 0.59
C ALA A 64 -7.98 -2.66 0.78
N TRP A 65 -8.63 -2.01 -0.20
CA TRP A 65 -8.88 -0.58 -0.13
C TRP A 65 -9.85 -0.19 0.98
N ALA A 66 -10.89 -1.01 1.26
CA ALA A 66 -11.79 -0.73 2.38
C ALA A 66 -11.07 -0.81 3.73
N TRP A 67 -10.16 -1.79 3.91
CA TRP A 67 -9.33 -1.91 5.11
C TRP A 67 -8.41 -0.71 5.29
N MET A 68 -7.84 -0.19 4.19
CA MET A 68 -7.03 1.03 4.20
C MET A 68 -7.86 2.23 4.68
N PHE A 69 -9.05 2.46 4.12
CA PHE A 69 -9.94 3.53 4.55
C PHE A 69 -10.36 3.38 6.02
N TRP A 70 -10.78 2.19 6.43
CA TRP A 70 -11.27 1.92 7.78
C TRP A 70 -10.26 2.25 8.87
N LEU A 71 -8.97 1.98 8.65
CA LEU A 71 -7.92 2.22 9.63
C LEU A 71 -7.20 3.55 9.45
N LEU A 72 -6.87 3.97 8.22
CA LEU A 72 -6.11 5.19 7.98
C LEU A 72 -6.96 6.46 8.15
N LEU A 73 -8.25 6.44 7.81
CA LEU A 73 -9.10 7.62 7.96
C LEU A 73 -9.17 8.10 9.43
N PRO A 74 -9.54 7.26 10.42
CA PRO A 74 -9.53 7.69 11.81
C PRO A 74 -8.11 7.98 12.31
N PHE A 75 -7.10 7.21 11.88
CA PHE A 75 -5.71 7.43 12.30
C PHE A 75 -5.16 8.79 11.86
N ILE A 76 -5.30 9.14 10.58
CA ILE A 76 -4.85 10.42 10.01
C ILE A 76 -5.64 11.57 10.64
N THR A 77 -6.95 11.42 10.81
CA THR A 77 -7.79 12.46 11.42
C THR A 77 -7.31 12.78 12.84
N LEU A 78 -7.12 11.76 13.68
CA LEU A 78 -6.72 11.94 15.08
C LEU A 78 -5.29 12.48 15.21
N THR A 79 -4.35 11.95 14.40
CA THR A 79 -2.95 12.37 14.43
C THR A 79 -2.77 13.78 13.86
N ALA A 80 -3.42 14.12 12.74
CA ALA A 80 -3.37 15.46 12.16
C ALA A 80 -4.02 16.51 13.08
N TYR A 81 -5.13 16.16 13.73
CA TYR A 81 -5.77 17.04 14.72
C TYR A 81 -4.83 17.32 15.90
N GLN A 82 -4.22 16.28 16.47
CA GLN A 82 -3.28 16.47 17.59
C GLN A 82 -2.00 17.19 17.20
N PHE A 83 -1.49 16.93 16.02
CA PHE A 83 -0.34 17.65 15.50
C PHE A 83 -0.67 19.13 15.34
N ALA A 84 -1.82 19.47 14.76
CA ALA A 84 -2.27 20.84 14.59
C ALA A 84 -2.51 21.55 15.93
N LYS A 85 -3.03 20.85 16.94
CA LYS A 85 -3.20 21.36 18.32
C LYS A 85 -1.85 21.67 18.98
N SER A 86 -0.88 20.76 18.87
CA SER A 86 0.46 20.90 19.48
C SER A 86 1.23 22.13 18.98
N LYS A 87 0.99 22.55 17.72
CA LYS A 87 1.64 23.72 17.11
C LYS A 87 1.02 25.08 17.48
N LEU A 88 0.15 25.13 18.49
CA LEU A 88 -0.47 26.37 19.00
C LEU A 88 -1.07 27.26 17.88
N LEU A 89 -1.65 26.63 16.85
CA LEU A 89 -2.28 27.34 15.74
C LEU A 89 -3.64 27.89 16.24
N TYR A 90 -3.73 29.18 16.58
CA TYR A 90 -4.86 29.81 17.30
C TYR A 90 -6.20 29.89 16.51
N SER A 91 -6.41 29.14 15.43
CA SER A 91 -7.62 29.27 14.58
C SER A 91 -8.28 27.92 14.23
N PRO A 92 -9.58 27.73 14.55
CA PRO A 92 -10.32 26.49 14.25
C PRO A 92 -10.37 26.17 12.75
N VAL A 93 -10.49 27.19 11.90
CA VAL A 93 -10.51 27.02 10.44
C VAL A 93 -9.19 26.43 9.94
N ARG A 94 -8.05 26.87 10.49
CA ARG A 94 -6.73 26.37 10.08
C ARG A 94 -6.51 24.90 10.48
N HIS A 95 -7.08 24.45 11.61
CA HIS A 95 -7.05 23.04 12.00
C HIS A 95 -7.83 22.17 11.02
N VAL A 96 -9.05 22.56 10.67
CA VAL A 96 -9.90 21.82 9.73
C VAL A 96 -9.23 21.74 8.36
N VAL A 97 -8.70 22.85 7.84
CA VAL A 97 -7.98 22.86 6.56
C VAL A 97 -6.73 21.96 6.60
N ALA A 98 -5.98 21.94 7.70
CA ALA A 98 -4.82 21.06 7.84
C ALA A 98 -5.23 19.57 7.84
N VAL A 99 -6.29 19.21 8.56
CA VAL A 99 -6.82 17.83 8.60
C VAL A 99 -7.36 17.41 7.24
N LEU A 100 -8.17 18.25 6.58
CA LEU A 100 -8.71 17.98 5.24
C LEU A 100 -7.59 17.83 4.20
N ARG A 101 -6.57 18.69 4.26
CA ARG A 101 -5.38 18.56 3.41
C ARG A 101 -4.70 17.21 3.65
N ARG A 102 -4.53 16.77 4.90
CA ARG A 102 -3.95 15.44 5.19
C ARG A 102 -4.84 14.30 4.67
N LEU A 103 -6.16 14.37 4.87
CA LEU A 103 -7.10 13.36 4.39
C LEU A 103 -7.14 13.23 2.87
N SER A 104 -6.76 14.28 2.13
CA SER A 104 -6.63 14.21 0.67
C SER A 104 -5.61 13.15 0.19
N VAL A 105 -4.74 12.64 1.07
CA VAL A 105 -3.86 11.49 0.78
C VAL A 105 -4.63 10.22 0.39
N LEU A 106 -5.81 9.99 0.98
CA LEU A 106 -6.67 8.84 0.68
C LEU A 106 -7.33 9.01 -0.69
N LEU A 107 -7.71 10.26 -1.03
CA LEU A 107 -8.24 10.60 -2.36
C LEU A 107 -7.17 10.38 -3.44
N VAL A 108 -5.96 10.90 -3.22
CA VAL A 108 -4.81 10.68 -4.12
C VAL A 108 -4.52 9.18 -4.27
N GLY A 109 -4.48 8.44 -3.16
CA GLY A 109 -4.28 7.00 -3.20
C GLY A 109 -5.32 6.28 -4.05
N THR A 110 -6.59 6.67 -3.91
CA THR A 110 -7.71 6.10 -4.67
C THR A 110 -7.60 6.41 -6.15
N ALA A 111 -7.24 7.64 -6.50
CA ALA A 111 -6.98 8.02 -7.87
C ALA A 111 -5.83 7.19 -8.48
N ILE A 112 -4.70 7.03 -7.77
CA ILE A 112 -3.57 6.21 -8.24
C ILE A 112 -3.99 4.76 -8.44
N TRP A 113 -4.66 4.17 -7.45
CA TRP A 113 -5.14 2.78 -7.54
C TRP A 113 -6.07 2.60 -8.75
N TYR A 114 -7.06 3.47 -8.91
CA TYR A 114 -7.99 3.41 -10.03
C TYR A 114 -7.27 3.54 -11.37
N ASN A 115 -6.43 4.57 -11.54
CA ASN A 115 -5.70 4.79 -12.80
C ASN A 115 -4.75 3.62 -13.13
N CYS A 116 -3.98 3.12 -12.16
CA CYS A 116 -3.07 2.00 -12.39
C CYS A 116 -3.81 0.71 -12.73
N THR A 117 -4.89 0.38 -12.01
CA THR A 117 -5.67 -0.84 -12.30
C THR A 117 -6.41 -0.76 -13.63
N SER A 118 -6.96 0.41 -13.99
CA SER A 118 -7.53 0.65 -15.32
C SER A 118 -6.47 0.52 -16.42
N LEU A 119 -5.25 1.03 -16.20
CA LEU A 119 -4.16 0.89 -17.15
C LEU A 119 -3.74 -0.58 -17.32
N PHE A 120 -3.67 -1.36 -16.25
CA PHE A 120 -3.33 -2.79 -16.34
C PHE A 120 -4.37 -3.57 -17.16
N LEU A 121 -5.67 -3.30 -16.94
CA LEU A 121 -6.74 -3.89 -17.74
C LEU A 121 -6.67 -3.46 -19.21
N TYR A 122 -6.33 -2.20 -19.46
CA TYR A 122 -6.14 -1.71 -20.82
C TYR A 122 -4.97 -2.42 -21.53
N ILE A 123 -3.82 -2.56 -20.87
CA ILE A 123 -2.66 -3.29 -21.40
C ILE A 123 -3.00 -4.77 -21.65
N GLU A 124 -3.72 -5.42 -20.74
CA GLU A 124 -4.14 -6.82 -20.92
C GLU A 124 -5.05 -6.98 -22.14
N ASN A 125 -5.98 -6.05 -22.37
CA ASN A 125 -6.85 -6.07 -23.54
C ASN A 125 -6.10 -5.81 -24.85
N LEU A 126 -5.09 -4.93 -24.84
CA LEU A 126 -4.27 -4.65 -26.02
C LEU A 126 -3.32 -5.80 -26.40
N THR A 127 -2.76 -6.47 -25.39
CA THR A 127 -1.75 -7.52 -25.61
C THR A 127 -2.36 -8.91 -25.76
N GLY A 128 -3.63 -9.06 -25.39
CA GLY A 128 -4.26 -10.35 -25.30
C GLY A 128 -4.91 -10.84 -26.58
N THR A 129 -5.00 -12.16 -26.69
CA THR A 129 -5.70 -12.86 -27.75
C THR A 129 -6.70 -13.84 -27.15
N CYS A 130 -7.84 -13.98 -27.82
CA CYS A 130 -8.88 -14.92 -27.41
C CYS A 130 -8.66 -16.28 -28.06
N SER A 131 -8.36 -17.28 -27.25
CA SER A 131 -8.41 -18.70 -27.63
C SER A 131 -9.81 -19.23 -27.33
N ALA A 132 -10.79 -18.89 -28.18
CA ALA A 132 -12.10 -19.54 -28.16
C ALA A 132 -12.10 -20.76 -29.08
N VAL A 133 -12.69 -21.87 -28.64
CA VAL A 133 -12.97 -23.02 -29.51
C VAL A 133 -14.08 -22.57 -30.47
N GLY A 134 -13.68 -22.18 -31.68
CA GLY A 134 -14.64 -21.80 -32.72
C GLY A 134 -15.56 -22.98 -33.02
N LYS A 135 -16.88 -22.74 -33.08
CA LYS A 135 -17.81 -23.71 -33.65
C LYS A 135 -17.48 -23.88 -35.13
N ALA A 136 -17.37 -25.12 -35.60
CA ALA A 136 -17.05 -25.40 -37.00
C ALA A 136 -18.12 -24.76 -37.91
N GLY A 137 -17.70 -23.82 -38.77
CA GLY A 137 -18.58 -23.15 -39.74
C GLY A 137 -18.91 -21.67 -39.46
N GLU A 138 -18.54 -21.12 -38.29
CA GLU A 138 -18.71 -19.68 -38.02
C GLU A 138 -17.43 -18.87 -38.36
N PRO A 139 -17.56 -17.63 -38.87
CA PRO A 139 -16.42 -16.75 -39.11
C PRO A 139 -15.65 -16.50 -37.81
N ARG A 140 -14.31 -16.42 -37.88
CA ARG A 140 -13.45 -16.08 -36.73
C ARG A 140 -13.85 -14.71 -36.18
N HIS A 141 -14.60 -14.69 -35.08
CA HIS A 141 -14.95 -13.47 -34.37
C HIS A 141 -13.70 -12.95 -33.63
N LEU A 142 -13.18 -11.80 -34.05
CA LEU A 142 -12.10 -11.11 -33.34
C LEU A 142 -12.69 -10.44 -32.11
N TYR A 143 -12.52 -11.07 -30.95
CA TYR A 143 -12.89 -10.48 -29.67
C TYR A 143 -11.87 -9.42 -29.28
N ALA A 144 -12.33 -8.18 -29.09
CA ALA A 144 -11.47 -7.05 -28.73
C ALA A 144 -11.19 -6.96 -27.23
N THR A 145 -12.00 -7.64 -26.39
CA THR A 145 -11.86 -7.59 -24.94
C THR A 145 -11.91 -8.97 -24.29
N LYS A 146 -11.18 -9.11 -23.17
CA LYS A 146 -11.21 -10.31 -22.32
C LYS A 146 -12.62 -10.71 -21.90
N HIS A 147 -13.46 -9.73 -21.59
CA HIS A 147 -14.83 -9.97 -21.10
C HIS A 147 -15.73 -10.59 -22.19
N GLU A 148 -15.63 -10.13 -23.44
CA GLU A 148 -16.34 -10.73 -24.57
C GLU A 148 -15.86 -12.16 -24.84
N CYS A 149 -14.53 -12.38 -24.81
CA CYS A 149 -13.94 -13.70 -24.98
C CYS A 149 -14.45 -14.70 -23.93
N GLN A 150 -14.49 -14.29 -22.66
CA GLN A 150 -14.96 -15.15 -21.56
C GLN A 150 -16.46 -15.46 -21.65
N ARG A 151 -17.28 -14.51 -22.13
CA ARG A 151 -18.71 -14.76 -22.39
C ARG A 151 -18.93 -15.81 -23.49
N ALA A 152 -18.01 -15.91 -24.43
CA ALA A 152 -18.02 -16.92 -25.47
C ALA A 152 -17.35 -18.25 -25.04
N ASN A 153 -17.14 -18.47 -23.74
CA ASN A 153 -16.39 -19.60 -23.17
C ASN A 153 -14.95 -19.73 -23.72
N GLY A 154 -14.35 -18.64 -24.20
CA GLY A 154 -12.96 -18.60 -24.63
C GLY A 154 -12.00 -18.33 -23.48
N SER A 155 -10.75 -18.77 -23.65
CA SER A 155 -9.65 -18.42 -22.76
C SER A 155 -8.89 -17.20 -23.29
N TRP A 156 -8.71 -16.18 -22.46
CA TRP A 156 -7.93 -15.00 -22.82
C TRP A 156 -6.47 -15.17 -22.40
N ASN A 157 -5.57 -15.10 -23.37
CA ASN A 157 -4.12 -15.14 -23.15
C ASN A 157 -3.55 -13.77 -23.47
N GLY A 158 -3.29 -12.97 -22.44
CA GLY A 158 -2.69 -11.64 -22.55
C GLY A 158 -1.70 -11.36 -21.44
N PHE A 159 -1.00 -10.23 -21.55
CA PHE A 159 -0.03 -9.83 -20.54
C PHE A 159 -0.73 -9.24 -19.31
N ASP A 160 -0.99 -10.07 -18.31
CA ASP A 160 -1.71 -9.71 -17.08
C ASP A 160 -0.73 -9.22 -15.99
N ILE A 161 -0.50 -7.90 -15.93
CA ILE A 161 0.33 -7.28 -14.88
C ILE A 161 -0.30 -7.55 -13.52
N SER A 162 0.51 -8.02 -12.56
CA SER A 162 -0.02 -8.38 -11.24
C SER A 162 -0.50 -7.15 -10.45
N GLY A 163 -1.80 -6.90 -10.50
CA GLY A 163 -2.48 -5.87 -9.70
C GLY A 163 -2.34 -6.09 -8.19
N HIS A 164 -2.19 -7.33 -7.74
CA HIS A 164 -1.94 -7.65 -6.33
C HIS A 164 -0.53 -7.22 -5.89
N CYS A 165 0.51 -7.49 -6.70
CA CYS A 165 1.86 -7.02 -6.39
C CYS A 165 1.91 -5.49 -6.29
N PHE A 166 1.25 -4.79 -7.21
CA PHE A 166 1.08 -3.33 -7.15
C PHE A 166 0.37 -2.89 -5.87
N LEU A 167 -0.85 -3.39 -5.63
CA LEU A 167 -1.70 -2.91 -4.55
C LEU A 167 -1.10 -3.18 -3.17
N LEU A 168 -0.60 -4.39 -2.94
CA LEU A 168 -0.06 -4.80 -1.65
C LEU A 168 1.22 -4.04 -1.27
N SER A 169 2.13 -3.87 -2.24
CA SER A 169 3.36 -3.10 -2.03
C SER A 169 3.06 -1.61 -1.78
N TYR A 170 2.15 -1.03 -2.57
CA TYR A 170 1.73 0.36 -2.41
C TYR A 170 1.05 0.62 -1.05
N CYS A 171 0.09 -0.25 -0.66
CA CYS A 171 -0.57 -0.19 0.65
C CYS A 171 0.43 -0.25 1.81
N ALA A 172 1.34 -1.23 1.78
CA ALA A 172 2.32 -1.44 2.85
C ALA A 172 3.21 -0.20 3.03
N MET A 173 3.69 0.38 1.93
CA MET A 173 4.50 1.60 1.96
C MET A 173 3.72 2.83 2.44
N MET A 174 2.46 2.98 2.00
CA MET A 174 1.58 4.05 2.46
C MET A 174 1.35 3.98 3.97
N ILE A 175 1.09 2.78 4.52
CA ILE A 175 0.94 2.59 5.97
C ILE A 175 2.23 3.02 6.70
N VAL A 176 3.40 2.56 6.25
CA VAL A 176 4.68 2.88 6.90
C VAL A 176 4.99 4.37 6.90
N GLU A 177 4.67 5.09 5.82
CA GLU A 177 4.84 6.55 5.81
C GLU A 177 3.85 7.23 6.75
N GLU A 178 2.56 6.90 6.71
CA GLU A 178 1.55 7.57 7.56
C GLU A 178 1.79 7.33 9.06
N VAL A 179 2.21 6.13 9.48
CA VAL A 179 2.49 5.87 10.90
C VAL A 179 3.72 6.59 11.42
N ALA A 180 4.61 7.10 10.55
CA ALA A 180 5.81 7.82 10.95
C ALA A 180 5.49 9.14 11.70
N VAL A 181 4.28 9.71 11.54
CA VAL A 181 3.82 10.89 12.29
C VAL A 181 3.96 10.73 13.81
N LEU A 182 3.88 9.49 14.31
CA LEU A 182 3.99 9.17 15.73
C LEU A 182 5.38 9.46 16.33
N GLU A 183 6.43 9.55 15.50
CA GLU A 183 7.78 9.96 15.95
C GLU A 183 7.84 11.43 16.36
N GLY A 184 7.07 12.28 15.69
CA GLY A 184 7.07 13.74 15.90
C GLY A 184 5.96 14.24 16.84
N LEU A 185 5.06 13.36 17.28
CA LEU A 185 3.98 13.71 18.19
C LEU A 185 4.45 13.63 19.65
N SER A 186 4.60 14.79 20.29
CA SER A 186 4.67 14.89 21.75
C SER A 186 3.28 14.58 22.33
N MET A 187 3.05 13.32 22.66
CA MET A 187 1.75 12.87 23.17
C MET A 187 1.58 13.36 24.61
N ASP A 188 0.69 14.33 24.79
CA ASP A 188 0.23 14.81 26.10
C ASP A 188 -0.59 13.74 26.83
N HIS A 189 -0.66 13.79 28.16
CA HIS A 189 -1.07 12.72 29.08
C HIS A 189 -2.59 12.37 29.06
N ASN A 190 -3.31 12.61 27.96
CA ASN A 190 -4.70 12.17 27.83
C ASN A 190 -4.75 10.67 27.49
N SER A 191 -4.89 9.85 28.53
CA SER A 191 -4.80 8.39 28.46
C SER A 191 -5.75 7.76 27.43
N LYS A 192 -6.99 8.25 27.29
CA LYS A 192 -7.99 7.64 26.39
C LYS A 192 -7.63 7.78 24.91
N LEU A 193 -7.28 8.99 24.46
CA LEU A 193 -6.94 9.22 23.05
C LEU A 193 -5.63 8.53 22.67
N HIS A 194 -4.68 8.48 23.60
CA HIS A 194 -3.42 7.77 23.38
C HIS A 194 -3.65 6.26 23.19
N VAL A 195 -4.53 5.64 23.99
CA VAL A 195 -4.93 4.24 23.82
C VAL A 195 -5.55 4.00 22.45
N VAL A 196 -6.45 4.88 21.99
CA VAL A 196 -7.09 4.75 20.66
C VAL A 196 -6.06 4.84 19.53
N ILE A 197 -5.17 5.85 19.55
CA ILE A 197 -4.14 6.01 18.53
C ILE A 197 -3.16 4.83 18.53
N ASN A 198 -2.80 4.31 19.71
CA ASN A 198 -1.99 3.09 19.82
C ASN A 198 -2.69 1.86 19.25
N GLY A 199 -3.98 1.69 19.54
CA GLY A 199 -4.80 0.62 18.99
C GLY A 199 -4.79 0.66 17.46
N LEU A 200 -5.09 1.82 16.88
CA LEU A 200 -5.05 2.03 15.42
C LEU A 200 -3.67 1.75 14.82
N PHE A 201 -2.62 2.23 15.48
CA PHE A 201 -1.23 1.97 15.06
C PHE A 201 -0.90 0.48 15.03
N VAL A 202 -1.23 -0.26 16.10
CA VAL A 202 -1.00 -1.71 16.17
C VAL A 202 -1.81 -2.43 15.08
N SER A 203 -3.06 -2.04 14.86
CA SER A 203 -3.91 -2.59 13.79
C SER A 203 -3.33 -2.31 12.40
N LEU A 204 -2.80 -1.10 12.15
CA LEU A 204 -2.14 -0.75 10.89
C LEU A 204 -0.86 -1.55 10.67
N CYS A 205 -0.06 -1.77 11.71
CA CYS A 205 1.14 -2.61 11.63
C CYS A 205 0.78 -4.07 11.31
N PHE A 206 -0.26 -4.59 11.96
CA PHE A 206 -0.79 -5.92 11.68
C PHE A 206 -1.26 -6.04 10.23
N LEU A 207 -2.03 -5.04 9.74
CA LEU A 207 -2.50 -5.01 8.37
C LEU A 207 -1.33 -4.94 7.35
N ALA A 208 -0.30 -4.13 7.63
CA ALA A 208 0.90 -4.09 6.81
C ALA A 208 1.63 -5.45 6.79
N GLY A 209 1.70 -6.15 7.93
CA GLY A 209 2.21 -7.51 8.00
C GLY A 209 1.43 -8.49 7.11
N ILE A 210 0.10 -8.40 7.11
CA ILE A 210 -0.76 -9.17 6.20
C ILE A 210 -0.44 -8.83 4.74
N TRP A 211 -0.23 -7.56 4.39
CA TRP A 211 0.14 -7.19 3.01
C TRP A 211 1.47 -7.79 2.56
N VAL A 212 2.48 -7.77 3.42
CA VAL A 212 3.77 -8.40 3.14
C VAL A 212 3.61 -9.92 2.97
N PHE A 213 2.83 -10.56 3.85
CA PHE A 213 2.55 -11.99 3.75
C PHE A 213 1.78 -12.36 2.47
N MET A 214 0.74 -11.60 2.12
CA MET A 214 -0.01 -11.82 0.89
C MET A 214 0.82 -11.54 -0.36
N LEU A 215 1.79 -10.61 -0.29
CA LEU A 215 2.74 -10.39 -1.37
C LEU A 215 3.66 -11.60 -1.55
N LEU A 216 4.12 -12.20 -0.45
CA LEU A 216 4.88 -13.46 -0.48
C LEU A 216 4.06 -14.59 -1.11
N CYS A 217 2.81 -14.80 -0.68
CA CYS A 217 1.93 -15.78 -1.32
C CYS A 217 1.74 -15.49 -2.82
N THR A 218 1.60 -14.22 -3.20
CA THR A 218 1.49 -13.80 -4.60
C THR A 218 2.75 -14.15 -5.39
N ALA A 219 3.92 -13.91 -4.82
CA ALA A 219 5.20 -14.22 -5.43
C ALA A 219 5.40 -15.74 -5.63
N LEU A 220 4.95 -16.56 -4.68
CA LEU A 220 5.13 -18.01 -4.70
C LEU A 220 4.13 -18.75 -5.60
N TYR A 221 2.87 -18.30 -5.70
CA TYR A 221 1.80 -19.13 -6.30
C TYR A 221 1.17 -18.58 -7.58
N PHE A 222 1.22 -17.27 -7.83
CA PHE A 222 0.44 -16.63 -8.91
C PHE A 222 1.35 -15.92 -9.91
N HIS A 223 0.87 -15.59 -11.12
CA HIS A 223 1.56 -14.80 -12.17
C HIS A 223 2.97 -15.24 -12.61
N ASP A 224 3.42 -14.72 -13.74
CA ASP A 224 4.78 -14.89 -14.23
C ASP A 224 5.75 -13.89 -13.58
N PHE A 225 7.06 -14.20 -13.62
CA PHE A 225 8.11 -13.38 -13.01
C PHE A 225 8.02 -11.89 -13.42
N SER A 226 7.95 -11.62 -14.72
CA SER A 226 7.93 -10.26 -15.27
C SER A 226 6.67 -9.48 -14.87
N GLN A 227 5.50 -10.14 -14.89
CA GLN A 227 4.22 -9.54 -14.50
C GLN A 227 4.21 -9.09 -13.03
N LYS A 228 4.82 -9.88 -12.14
CA LYS A 228 4.97 -9.51 -10.71
C LYS A 228 5.93 -8.35 -10.53
N LEU A 229 7.08 -8.40 -11.21
CA LEU A 229 8.12 -7.39 -11.09
C LEU A 229 7.62 -6.02 -11.56
N ILE A 230 6.89 -5.98 -12.68
CA ILE A 230 6.27 -4.75 -13.18
C ILE A 230 5.22 -4.23 -12.20
N GLY A 231 4.34 -5.10 -11.68
CA GLY A 231 3.36 -4.72 -10.67
C GLY A 231 4.00 -4.10 -9.43
N LEU A 232 5.04 -4.74 -8.88
CA LEU A 232 5.82 -4.20 -7.76
C LEU A 232 6.49 -2.86 -8.11
N ALA A 233 7.12 -2.76 -9.28
CA ALA A 233 7.81 -1.54 -9.70
C ALA A 233 6.85 -0.35 -9.80
N VAL A 234 5.64 -0.56 -10.34
CA VAL A 234 4.59 0.47 -10.37
C VAL A 234 4.16 0.87 -8.96
N GLY A 235 4.01 -0.09 -8.04
CA GLY A 235 3.62 0.19 -6.65
C GLY A 235 4.67 1.02 -5.90
N LEU A 236 5.95 0.65 -6.02
CA LEU A 236 7.06 1.40 -5.43
C LEU A 236 7.24 2.77 -6.09
N SER A 237 7.05 2.87 -7.40
CA SER A 237 7.13 4.14 -8.13
C SER A 237 6.01 5.09 -7.71
N ALA A 238 4.78 4.59 -7.55
CA ALA A 238 3.65 5.38 -7.06
C ALA A 238 3.90 5.92 -5.65
N TRP A 239 4.42 5.08 -4.74
CA TRP A 239 4.84 5.52 -3.41
C TRP A 239 5.95 6.58 -3.47
N TYR A 240 7.00 6.34 -4.26
CA TYR A 240 8.12 7.27 -4.37
C TYR A 240 7.68 8.62 -4.95
N GLY A 241 6.92 8.60 -6.04
CA GLY A 241 6.38 9.80 -6.69
C GLY A 241 5.49 10.62 -5.77
N THR A 242 4.67 9.97 -4.94
CA THR A 242 3.84 10.65 -3.93
C THR A 242 4.66 11.13 -2.75
N TYR A 243 5.13 10.21 -1.89
CA TYR A 243 5.73 10.54 -0.60
C TYR A 243 7.13 11.15 -0.69
N ARG A 244 7.93 10.82 -1.72
CA ARG A 244 9.32 11.30 -1.83
C ARG A 244 9.50 12.46 -2.78
N PHE A 245 8.49 12.79 -3.58
CA PHE A 245 8.60 13.89 -4.55
C PHE A 245 7.44 14.88 -4.45
N TRP A 246 6.20 14.47 -4.68
CA TRP A 246 5.06 15.40 -4.77
C TRP A 246 4.63 15.94 -3.40
N TYR A 247 4.58 15.11 -2.36
CA TYR A 247 4.14 15.49 -1.02
C TYR A 247 5.09 16.47 -0.31
N LEU A 248 6.25 16.72 -0.90
CA LEU A 248 7.19 17.77 -0.47
C LEU A 248 6.81 19.16 -0.99
N LYS A 249 5.90 19.24 -1.98
CA LYS A 249 5.47 20.50 -2.63
C LYS A 249 4.29 21.14 -1.88
N PRO A 250 4.10 22.47 -1.98
CA PRO A 250 3.03 23.18 -1.27
C PRO A 250 1.61 22.81 -1.74
N VAL A 251 1.45 22.42 -3.01
CA VAL A 251 0.17 21.97 -3.59
C VAL A 251 0.09 20.44 -3.52
N SER A 252 0.10 19.90 -2.31
CA SER A 252 0.02 18.46 -2.05
C SER A 252 -0.67 18.19 -0.70
N PRO A 253 -1.04 16.93 -0.41
CA PRO A 253 -1.46 16.51 0.94
C PRO A 253 -0.40 16.77 2.04
N GLY A 254 0.85 17.01 1.65
CA GLY A 254 1.99 17.21 2.56
C GLY A 254 2.59 15.88 3.04
N LEU A 255 3.60 15.96 3.92
CA LEU A 255 4.14 14.81 4.65
C LEU A 255 3.50 14.68 6.04
N PRO A 256 3.41 13.45 6.59
CA PRO A 256 2.95 13.22 7.96
C PRO A 256 3.90 13.85 9.01
N LEU A 257 5.21 13.77 8.78
CA LEU A 257 6.22 14.51 9.53
C LEU A 257 6.64 15.74 8.71
N PRO A 258 6.64 16.96 9.27
CA PRO A 258 7.32 18.07 8.63
C PRO A 258 8.80 17.71 8.53
N ASN A 259 9.40 17.92 7.35
CA ASN A 259 10.84 17.84 7.18
C ASN A 259 11.49 18.73 8.25
N VAL A 260 12.09 18.13 9.28
CA VAL A 260 13.24 18.77 9.92
C VAL A 260 14.32 18.70 8.85
N PRO A 261 14.75 19.81 8.26
CA PRO A 261 15.88 19.75 7.34
C PRO A 261 17.04 19.14 8.13
N LEU A 262 17.61 18.06 7.58
CA LEU A 262 18.81 17.37 8.09
C LEU A 262 20.05 18.30 8.22
N SER A 263 19.91 19.59 7.88
CA SER A 263 20.94 20.63 7.97
C SER A 263 21.00 21.38 9.30
N SER A 264 20.07 21.21 10.24
CA SER A 264 20.04 22.04 11.47
C SER A 264 20.85 21.49 12.66
N LYS A 265 21.50 20.32 12.54
CA LYS A 265 22.28 19.73 13.64
C LYS A 265 23.77 20.13 13.69
N LYS A 266 24.21 21.16 12.93
CA LYS A 266 25.64 21.51 12.83
C LYS A 266 26.10 22.83 13.45
N TYR A 267 25.25 23.60 14.14
CA TYR A 267 25.66 24.86 14.80
C TYR A 267 25.06 25.05 16.19
N SER A 268 25.25 24.09 17.10
CA SER A 268 25.10 24.38 18.53
C SER A 268 26.04 23.48 19.34
N TYR A 269 27.34 23.72 19.13
CA TYR A 269 28.45 23.45 20.05
C TYR A 269 29.62 24.30 19.57
N SER A 270 29.54 25.61 19.77
CA SER A 270 30.72 26.45 19.92
C SER A 270 30.33 27.77 20.56
N ARG A 271 30.95 28.01 21.73
CA ARG A 271 30.93 29.19 22.60
C ARG A 271 29.80 29.25 23.62
#